data_AF-A0A1F5TD09-F1
#
_entry.id   AF-A0A1F5TD09-F1
#
_cell.length_a   1.000
_cell.length_b   1.000
_cell.length_c   1.000
_cell.angle_alpha   90.00
_cell.angle_beta   90.00
_cell.angle_gamma   90.00
#
_symmetry.space_group_name_H-M   'P 1'
#
loop_
_entity.id
_entity.type
_entity.pdbx_description
1 polymer ?
#
loop_
_entity_poly.entity_id
_entity_poly.type
_entity_poly.pdbx_seq_one_letter_code
_entity_poly.pdbx_strand_id
1 'polypeptide(L)' 'MFARIFIGLILCALGFGITKKPQTALDFIGPIAFAEKAFSGGSFTFYKLFGIVLILVGFLVMTNLHVSFFGGMFNFFFGR' A
#
# COMPACT_ATOMS: atom_id res chain seq x y z
N MET A 1 -12.15 -20.31 0.72
CA MET A 1 -12.77 -18.99 0.43
C MET A 1 -12.58 -18.01 1.60
N PHE A 2 -12.91 -18.38 2.84
CA PHE A 2 -12.81 -17.49 4.00
C PHE A 2 -11.39 -17.01 4.39
N ALA A 3 -10.36 -17.85 4.27
CA ALA A 3 -8.98 -17.46 4.62
C ALA A 3 -8.46 -16.24 3.83
N ARG A 4 -8.89 -16.07 2.57
CA ARG A 4 -8.47 -14.96 1.70
C ARG A 4 -9.07 -13.63 2.15
N ILE A 5 -10.30 -13.66 2.65
CA ILE A 5 -11.01 -12.49 3.18
C ILE A 5 -10.31 -12.02 4.46
N PHE A 6 -9.94 -12.95 5.35
CA PHE A 6 -9.18 -12.62 6.56
C PHE A 6 -7.79 -12.03 6.25
N ILE A 7 -7.08 -12.59 5.28
CA ILE A 7 -5.77 -12.07 4.85
C ILE A 7 -5.90 -10.66 4.27
N GLY A 8 -6.88 -10.43 3.39
CA GLY A 8 -7.13 -9.10 2.82
C GLY A 8 -7.52 -8.08 3.89
N LEU A 9 -8.31 -8.49 4.89
CA LEU A 9 -8.71 -7.63 6.01
C LEU A 9 -7.52 -7.25 6.90
N ILE A 10 -6.62 -8.20 7.19
CA ILE A 10 -5.37 -7.91 7.91
C ILE A 10 -4.50 -6.93 7.13
N LEU A 11 -4.38 -7.11 5.81
CA LEU A 11 -3.62 -6.21 4.94
C LEU A 11 -4.19 -4.79 4.95
N CYS A 12 -5.52 -4.65 4.86
CA CYS A 12 -6.22 -3.37 4.99
C CYS A 12 -6.01 -2.74 6.37
N ALA A 13 -6.06 -3.53 7.44
CA ALA A 13 -5.83 -3.04 8.80
C ALA A 13 -4.39 -2.51 8.98
N LEU A 14 -3.40 -3.19 8.40
CA LEU A 14 -2.01 -2.73 8.37
C LEU A 14 -1.84 -1.45 7.56
N GLY A 15 -2.40 -1.40 6.35
CA GLY A 15 -2.38 -0.19 5.51
C GLY A 15 -3.08 1.00 6.17
N PHE A 16 -4.20 0.75 6.86
CA PHE A 16 -4.91 1.76 7.64
C PHE A 16 -4.08 2.25 8.84
N GLY A 17 -3.38 1.34 9.54
CA GLY A 17 -2.46 1.71 10.62
C GLY A 17 -1.37 2.67 10.16
N ILE A 18 -0.73 2.37 9.02
CA ILE A 18 0.29 3.21 8.39
C ILE A 18 -0.28 4.57 7.96
N THR A 19 -1.51 4.58 7.42
CA THR A 19 -2.18 5.80 6.95
C THR A 19 -2.58 6.71 8.12
N LYS A 20 -3.11 6.13 9.20
CA LYS A 20 -3.57 6.86 10.39
C LYS A 20 -2.39 7.43 11.19
N LYS A 21 -1.29 6.69 11.27
CA LYS A 21 -0.07 7.09 12.00
C LYS A 21 1.17 7.03 11.09
N PRO A 22 1.33 7.99 10.16
CA PRO A 22 2.50 8.05 9.30
C PRO A 22 3.78 8.37 10.07
N GLN A 23 3.69 8.99 11.25
CA GLN A 23 4.82 9.17 12.17
C GLN A 23 5.47 7.85 12.54
N THR A 24 4.67 6.83 12.86
CA THR A 24 5.18 5.50 13.18
C THR A 24 5.95 4.92 11.99
N ALA A 25 5.44 5.06 10.77
CA ALA A 25 6.16 4.60 9.58
C ALA A 25 7.46 5.38 9.32
N LEU A 26 7.46 6.68 9.60
CA LEU A 26 8.62 7.55 9.48
C LEU A 26 9.67 7.27 10.55
N ASP A 27 9.27 6.94 11.77
CA ASP A 27 10.18 6.57 12.87
C ASP A 27 10.84 5.20 12.64
N PHE A 28 10.13 4.26 12.01
CA PHE A 28 10.67 2.91 11.71
C PHE A 28 11.58 2.87 10.47
N ILE A 29 11.27 3.64 9.43
CA ILE A 29 11.98 3.58 8.13
C ILE A 29 12.92 4.79 7.94
N GLY A 30 12.61 5.92 8.56
CA GLY A 30 13.32 7.18 8.39
C GLY A 30 12.77 8.04 7.25
N PRO A 31 13.21 9.31 7.16
CA PRO A 31 12.82 10.19 6.07
C PRO A 31 13.38 9.74 4.72
N ILE A 32 12.57 9.86 3.67
CA ILE A 32 12.92 9.50 2.30
C ILE A 32 13.26 10.79 1.56
N ALA A 33 14.53 10.96 1.14
CA ALA A 33 15.00 12.17 0.45
C ALA A 33 14.21 12.50 -0.84
N PHE A 34 13.73 11.49 -1.55
CA PHE A 34 12.83 11.67 -2.71
C PHE A 34 11.49 12.26 -2.29
N ALA A 35 10.90 11.77 -1.19
CA ALA A 35 9.62 12.24 -0.69
C ALA A 35 9.70 13.68 -0.18
N GLU A 36 10.81 14.04 0.48
CA GLU A 36 11.06 15.42 0.91
C GLU A 36 11.18 16.41 -0.25
N LYS A 37 11.72 15.96 -1.39
CA LYS A 37 11.89 16.81 -2.57
C LYS A 37 10.66 16.86 -3.47
N ALA A 38 9.89 15.77 -3.54
CA ALA A 38 8.75 15.63 -4.43
C ALA A 38 7.42 16.12 -3.82
N PHE A 39 7.29 16.12 -2.49
CA PHE A 39 6.05 16.51 -1.80
C PHE A 39 6.29 17.64 -0.80
N SER A 40 5.47 18.69 -0.83
CA SER A 40 5.56 19.79 0.16
C SER A 40 5.31 19.35 1.61
N GLY A 41 4.66 18.20 1.84
CA GLY A 41 4.53 17.57 3.16
C GLY A 41 5.58 16.50 3.46
N GLY A 42 6.59 16.39 2.60
CA GLY A 42 7.72 15.48 2.69
C GLY A 42 7.35 14.01 2.89
N SER A 43 8.18 13.33 3.67
CA SER A 43 8.06 11.90 4.00
C SER A 43 6.71 11.56 4.65
N PHE A 44 6.07 12.47 5.39
CA PHE A 44 4.76 12.24 6.00
C PHE A 44 3.65 12.01 4.98
N THR A 45 3.60 12.83 3.93
CA THR A 45 2.61 12.69 2.86
C THR A 45 2.86 11.41 2.08
N PHE A 46 4.11 11.05 1.86
CA PHE A 46 4.48 9.81 1.17
C PHE A 46 4.02 8.57 1.93
N TYR A 47 4.24 8.49 3.24
CA TYR A 47 3.77 7.35 4.05
C TYR A 47 2.24 7.23 4.08
N LYS A 48 1.52 8.35 4.11
CA LYS A 48 0.05 8.32 3.98
C LYS A 48 -0.38 7.79 2.62
N LEU A 49 0.25 8.27 1.54
CA LEU A 49 -0.07 7.82 0.17
C LEU A 49 0.21 6.33 0.00
N PHE A 50 1.34 5.86 0.52
CA PHE A 50 1.72 4.45 0.52
C PHE A 50 0.72 3.60 1.30
N GLY A 51 0.30 4.05 2.47
CA GLY A 51 -0.74 3.37 3.26
C GLY A 51 -2.07 3.24 2.50
N ILE A 52 -2.50 4.27 1.77
CA ILE A 52 -3.71 4.24 0.93
C ILE A 52 -3.58 3.20 -0.19
N VAL A 53 -2.43 3.15 -0.87
CA VAL A 53 -2.15 2.13 -1.89
C VAL A 53 -2.21 0.73 -1.28
N LEU A 54 -1.67 0.55 -0.08
CA LEU A 54 -1.67 -0.73 0.63
C LEU A 54 -3.10 -1.19 1.00
N ILE A 55 -3.97 -0.27 1.40
CA ILE A 55 -5.40 -0.55 1.62
C ILE A 55 -6.08 -0.96 0.31
N LEU A 56 -5.83 -0.27 -0.79
CA LEU A 56 -6.38 -0.62 -2.10
C LEU A 56 -5.96 -2.03 -2.53
N VAL A 57 -4.69 -2.39 -2.32
CA VAL A 57 -4.17 -3.73 -2.58
C VAL A 57 -4.85 -4.77 -1.67
N GLY A 58 -5.04 -4.46 -0.38
CA GLY A 58 -5.75 -5.33 0.55
C GLY A 58 -7.19 -5.60 0.12
N PHE A 59 -7.88 -4.60 -0.40
CA PHE A 59 -9.23 -4.72 -0.96
C PHE A 59 -9.27 -5.63 -2.20
N LEU A 60 -8.26 -5.52 -3.06
CA LEU A 60 -8.07 -6.37 -4.23
C LEU A 60 -7.80 -7.84 -3.88
N VAL A 61 -7.07 -8.07 -2.78
CA VAL A 61 -6.85 -9.42 -2.23
C VAL A 61 -8.16 -9.98 -1.67
N MET A 62 -8.91 -9.17 -0.92
CA MET A 62 -10.19 -9.55 -0.31
C MET A 62 -11.24 -9.96 -1.36
N THR A 63 -11.30 -9.26 -2.49
CA THR A 63 -12.21 -9.53 -3.62
C THR A 63 -11.76 -10.66 -4.54
N ASN A 64 -10.61 -11.29 -4.27
CA ASN A 64 -10.01 -12.34 -5.11
C ASN A 64 -9.65 -11.86 -6.53
N LEU A 65 -9.67 -10.56 -6.78
CA LEU A 65 -9.27 -9.95 -8.06
C LEU A 65 -7.76 -9.76 -8.16
N HIS A 66 -7.03 -9.91 -7.05
CA HIS A 66 -5.57 -9.75 -7.01
C HIS A 66 -4.86 -10.61 -8.07
N VAL A 67 -5.26 -11.87 -8.28
CA VAL A 67 -4.60 -12.74 -9.28
C VAL A 67 -4.72 -12.15 -10.69
N SER A 68 -5.92 -11.73 -11.08
CA SER A 68 -6.16 -11.14 -12.41
C SER A 68 -5.53 -9.76 -12.57
N PHE A 69 -5.52 -8.95 -11.51
CA PHE A 69 -4.99 -7.59 -11.55
C PHE A 69 -3.47 -7.55 -11.52
N PHE A 70 -2.83 -8.34 -10.63
CA PHE A 70 -1.37 -8.47 -10.63
C PHE A 70 -0.88 -9.19 -11.89
N GLY A 71 -1.60 -10.20 -12.38
CA GLY A 71 -1.29 -10.83 -13.67
C GLY A 71 -1.39 -9.83 -14.84
N GLY A 72 -2.42 -8.99 -14.86
CA GLY A 72 -2.60 -7.93 -15.85
C GLY A 72 -1.55 -6.82 -15.77
N MET A 73 -1.23 -6.34 -14.56
CA MET A 73 -0.18 -5.34 -14.34
C MET A 73 1.20 -5.88 -14.71
N PHE A 74 1.52 -7.11 -14.30
CA PHE A 74 2.77 -7.77 -14.66
C PHE A 74 2.87 -7.92 -16.17
N ASN A 75 1.82 -8.36 -16.85
CA ASN A 75 1.80 -8.45 -18.30
C ASN A 75 1.87 -7.08 -18.99
N PHE A 76 1.29 -6.02 -18.42
CA PHE A 76 1.41 -4.67 -18.98
C PHE A 76 2.83 -4.10 -18.86
N PHE A 77 3.51 -4.37 -17.74
CA PHE A 77 4.82 -3.79 -17.43
C PHE A 77 6.00 -4.63 -17.95
N PHE A 78 5.87 -5.96 -17.91
CA PHE A 78 6.88 -6.93 -18.36
C PHE A 78 6.52 -7.63 -19.66
N GLY A 79 5.23 -7.69 -20.03
CA GLY A 79 4.73 -8.36 -21.25
C GLY A 79 4.52 -7.39 -22.41
N ARG A 80 5.48 -6.49 -22.63
CA ARG A 80 5.77 -5.99 -23.97
C ARG A 80 6.71 -6.98 -24.67
#